data_AF-A0A5N6GF86-F1
#
_entry.id   AF-A0A5N6GF86-F1
#
_cell.length_a   1.000
_cell.length_b   1.000
_cell.length_c   1.000
_cell.angle_alpha   90.00
_cell.angle_beta   90.00
_cell.angle_gamma   90.00
#
_symmetry.space_group_name_H-M   'P 1'
#
loop_
_entity.id
_entity.type
_entity.pdbx_description
1 polymer ?
#
loop_
_entity_poly.entity_id
_entity_poly.type
_entity_poly.pdbx_seq_one_letter_code
_entity_poly.pdbx_strand_id
1 'polypeptide(L)'
;KRNTSTLAELQATNFPNLHDIARHIFHSTEILEVAEHTINSVVTEQSRWREEFTDIASKARGAHLQTGQKLAFAAKEMHSLKIRSKSLTDRLDNEINLAFNLVNQGFGRNAQSDSAMMKTIGVVSLVYLPGTFVSGIFGTNFFDYQSGEAESWEMAKNFWLYWAVTLPLTLATVVVWALWHYRLTLKKGYWKGKSKVKGKNEDPMEKV
;
A
#
# COMPACT_ATOMS: atom_id res chain seq x y z
N LYS A 1 -3.00 -21.86 14.70
CA LYS A 1 -3.72 -20.80 13.95
C LYS A 1 -3.93 -19.51 14.76
N ARG A 2 -3.12 -19.20 15.79
CA ARG A 2 -3.49 -18.18 16.82
C ARG A 2 -2.53 -16.97 16.97
N ASN A 3 -1.63 -16.71 16.00
CA ASN A 3 -0.62 -15.63 16.10
C ASN A 3 -0.65 -14.58 14.97
N THR A 4 -1.58 -14.66 14.01
CA THR A 4 -1.63 -13.69 12.91
C THR A 4 -2.35 -12.40 13.30
N SER A 5 -3.27 -12.46 14.25
CA SER A 5 -4.02 -11.29 14.74
C SER A 5 -3.14 -10.34 15.55
N THR A 6 -2.27 -10.88 16.40
CA THR A 6 -1.37 -10.09 17.26
C THR A 6 -0.28 -9.36 16.47
N LEU A 7 0.24 -9.95 15.39
CA LEU A 7 1.22 -9.28 14.52
C LEU A 7 0.63 -8.12 13.71
N ALA A 8 -0.62 -8.26 13.27
CA ALA A 8 -1.33 -7.18 12.56
C ALA A 8 -1.70 -6.02 13.52
N GLU A 9 -2.12 -6.34 14.75
CA GLU A 9 -2.37 -5.33 15.81
C GLU A 9 -1.08 -4.62 16.26
N LEU A 10 0.04 -5.34 16.36
CA LEU A 10 1.36 -4.78 16.69
C LEU A 10 1.93 -3.87 15.57
N GLN A 11 1.53 -4.09 14.32
CA GLN A 11 1.93 -3.23 13.20
C GLN A 11 1.13 -1.93 13.16
N ALA A 12 -0.18 -1.95 13.45
CA ALA A 12 -1.03 -0.75 13.43
C ALA A 12 -0.77 0.21 14.61
N THR A 13 -0.33 -0.30 15.76
CA THR A 13 -0.14 0.50 16.99
C THR A 13 1.16 1.30 17.02
N ASN A 14 2.14 1.02 16.15
CA ASN A 14 3.44 1.69 16.16
C ASN A 14 3.56 2.89 15.21
N PHE A 15 2.61 3.11 14.29
CA PHE A 15 2.67 4.25 13.36
C PHE A 15 2.60 5.63 14.04
N PRO A 16 1.77 5.85 15.09
CA PRO A 16 1.76 7.12 15.81
C PRO A 16 3.11 7.42 16.49
N ASN A 17 3.69 6.44 17.18
CA ASN A 17 5.01 6.57 17.81
C ASN A 17 6.11 6.82 16.77
N LEU A 18 6.07 6.12 15.63
CA LEU A 18 7.02 6.31 14.54
C LEU A 18 6.93 7.71 13.93
N HIS A 19 5.70 8.23 13.78
CA HIS A 19 5.46 9.59 13.33
C HIS A 19 5.91 10.64 14.37
N ASP A 20 5.70 10.40 15.66
CA ASP A 20 6.20 11.30 16.72
C ASP A 20 7.73 11.33 16.75
N ILE A 21 8.40 10.19 16.60
CA ILE A 21 9.86 10.12 16.45
C ILE A 21 10.32 10.92 15.21
N ALA A 22 9.66 10.74 14.08
CA ALA A 22 9.94 11.51 12.85
C ALA A 22 9.83 13.02 13.12
N ARG A 23 8.74 13.46 13.76
CA ARG A 23 8.51 14.87 14.12
C ARG A 23 9.63 15.42 14.99
N HIS A 24 10.07 14.68 15.99
CA HIS A 24 11.18 15.10 16.86
C HIS A 24 12.50 15.23 16.09
N ILE A 25 12.79 14.34 15.15
CA ILE A 25 14.01 14.41 14.32
C ILE A 25 13.94 15.59 13.34
N PHE A 26 12.79 15.86 12.74
CA PHE A 26 12.60 17.06 11.91
C PHE A 26 12.86 18.34 12.70
N HIS A 27 12.26 18.46 13.88
CA HIS A 27 12.46 19.64 14.72
C HIS A 27 13.90 19.76 15.24
N SER A 28 14.54 18.64 15.61
CA SER A 28 15.96 18.64 15.98
C SER A 28 16.86 19.13 14.83
N THR A 29 16.54 18.72 13.59
CA THR A 29 17.26 19.20 12.40
C THR A 29 17.07 20.69 12.18
N GLU A 30 15.85 21.20 12.30
CA GLU A 30 15.53 22.63 12.23
C GLU A 30 16.30 23.44 13.30
N ILE A 31 16.31 22.97 14.55
CA ILE A 31 17.08 23.60 15.64
C ILE A 31 18.58 23.63 15.29
N LEU A 32 19.13 22.53 14.76
CA LEU A 32 20.54 22.45 14.38
C LEU A 32 20.88 23.39 13.21
N GLU A 33 19.95 23.61 12.27
CA GLU A 33 20.12 24.59 11.19
C GLU A 33 20.18 26.02 11.72
N VAL A 34 19.28 26.36 12.64
CA VAL A 34 19.31 27.68 13.30
C VAL A 34 20.58 27.84 14.12
N ALA A 35 20.97 26.83 14.91
CA ALA A 35 22.18 26.86 15.74
C ALA A 35 23.46 27.01 14.91
N GLU A 36 23.56 26.30 13.78
CA GLU A 36 24.67 26.45 12.83
C GLU A 36 24.74 27.88 12.29
N HIS A 37 23.60 28.44 11.86
CA HIS A 37 23.54 29.81 11.36
C HIS A 37 23.96 30.82 12.43
N THR A 38 23.49 30.66 13.68
CA THR A 38 23.86 31.52 14.80
C THR A 38 25.36 31.45 15.10
N ILE A 39 25.96 30.26 15.17
CA ILE A 39 27.40 30.15 15.43
C ILE A 39 28.22 30.73 14.28
N ASN A 40 27.82 30.50 13.04
CA ASN A 40 28.49 31.10 11.89
C ASN A 40 28.43 32.64 11.93
N SER A 41 27.28 33.21 12.30
CA SER A 41 27.14 34.65 12.51
C SER A 41 28.06 35.15 13.63
N VAL A 42 28.17 34.44 14.76
CA VAL A 42 29.10 34.78 15.84
C VAL A 42 30.56 34.73 15.39
N VAL A 43 30.95 33.72 14.61
CA VAL A 43 32.31 33.61 14.05
C VAL A 43 32.60 34.79 13.11
N THR A 44 31.65 35.14 12.23
CA THR A 44 31.78 36.26 11.29
C THR A 44 31.86 37.60 12.01
N GLU A 45 31.02 37.85 13.01
CA GLU A 45 31.06 39.07 13.80
C GLU A 45 32.35 39.17 14.63
N GLN A 46 32.87 38.04 15.14
CA GLN A 46 34.17 38.03 15.82
C GLN A 46 35.33 38.39 14.87
N SER A 47 35.30 37.92 13.61
CA SER A 47 36.27 38.34 12.60
C SER A 47 36.13 39.82 12.25
N ARG A 48 34.90 40.31 12.09
CA ARG A 48 34.62 41.71 11.77
C ARG A 48 35.09 42.65 12.89
N TRP A 49 34.79 42.32 14.15
CA TRP A 49 35.24 43.10 15.31
C TRP A 49 36.77 43.23 15.38
N ARG A 50 37.49 42.18 14.96
CA ARG A 50 38.96 42.19 14.91
C ARG A 50 39.49 43.17 13.87
N GLU A 51 38.83 43.29 12.72
CA GLU A 51 39.21 44.21 11.65
C GLU A 51 38.90 45.66 12.03
N GLU A 52 37.81 45.90 12.76
CA GLU A 52 37.39 47.24 13.18
C GLU A 52 38.23 47.80 14.34
N PHE A 53 38.67 46.94 15.27
CA PHE A 53 39.42 47.34 16.48
C PHE A 53 40.85 46.79 16.51
N THR A 54 41.64 47.08 15.46
CA THR A 54 43.02 46.56 15.28
C THR A 54 43.96 46.86 16.46
N ASP A 55 43.86 48.05 17.07
CA ASP A 55 44.69 48.46 18.21
C ASP A 55 44.44 47.64 19.48
N ILE A 56 43.18 47.25 19.73
CA ILE A 56 42.82 46.42 20.88
C ILE A 56 43.13 44.95 20.58
N ALA A 57 42.83 44.50 19.36
CA ALA A 57 43.07 43.15 18.91
C ALA A 57 44.56 42.77 18.88
N SER A 58 45.45 43.73 18.57
CA SER A 58 46.90 43.51 18.56
C SER A 58 47.48 43.25 19.96
N LYS A 59 46.96 43.92 20.99
CA LYS A 59 47.39 43.77 22.39
C LYS A 59 47.01 42.42 23.01
N ALA A 60 45.91 41.81 22.56
CA ALA A 60 45.39 40.54 23.09
C ALA A 60 45.38 39.39 22.06
N ARG A 61 46.32 39.42 21.10
CA ARG A 61 46.37 38.51 19.94
C ARG A 61 46.23 37.03 20.28
N GLY A 62 46.94 36.56 21.32
CA GLY A 62 46.93 35.14 21.74
C GLY A 62 45.57 34.66 22.25
N ALA A 63 44.92 35.46 23.11
CA ALA A 63 43.58 35.16 23.62
C ALA A 63 42.54 35.13 22.49
N HIS A 64 42.60 36.09 21.57
CA HIS A 64 41.69 36.15 20.42
C HIS A 64 41.88 34.99 19.42
N LEU A 65 43.11 34.52 19.24
CA LEU A 65 43.40 33.34 18.41
C LEU A 65 42.81 32.08 19.04
N GLN A 66 43.00 31.89 20.34
CA GLN A 66 42.45 30.74 21.05
C GLN A 66 40.91 30.73 21.03
N THR A 67 40.28 31.89 21.29
CA THR A 67 38.82 32.01 21.25
C THR A 67 38.26 31.76 19.85
N GLY A 68 38.92 32.29 18.80
CA GLY A 68 38.52 32.04 17.41
C GLY A 68 38.65 30.56 17.02
N GLN A 69 39.72 29.88 17.44
CA GLN A 69 39.87 28.44 17.21
C GLN A 69 38.79 27.61 17.93
N LYS A 70 38.46 27.96 19.18
CA LYS A 70 37.39 27.29 19.93
C LYS A 70 36.02 27.49 19.28
N LEU A 71 35.71 28.70 18.81
CA LEU A 71 34.46 28.99 18.09
C LEU A 71 34.40 28.27 16.74
N ALA A 72 35.49 28.25 15.98
CA ALA A 72 35.57 27.49 14.73
C ALA A 72 35.43 25.97 14.95
N PHE A 73 35.95 25.46 16.06
CA PHE A 73 35.77 24.06 16.45
C PHE A 73 34.30 23.77 16.79
N ALA A 74 33.67 24.61 17.63
CA ALA A 74 32.25 24.49 17.96
C ALA A 74 31.34 24.59 16.72
N ALA A 75 31.68 25.46 15.76
CA ALA A 75 30.98 25.57 14.48
C ALA A 75 31.05 24.27 13.68
N LYS A 76 32.23 23.64 13.61
CA LYS A 76 32.41 22.33 12.96
C LYS A 76 31.64 21.23 13.66
N GLU A 77 31.59 21.23 14.99
CA GLU A 77 30.79 20.26 15.74
C GLU A 77 29.31 20.40 15.43
N MET A 78 28.75 21.63 15.45
CA MET A 78 27.35 21.86 15.08
C MET A 78 27.05 21.45 13.64
N HIS A 79 27.95 21.77 12.71
CA HIS A 79 27.82 21.32 11.33
C HIS A 79 27.78 19.78 11.25
N SER A 80 28.66 19.09 11.95
CA SER A 80 28.68 17.62 11.97
C SER A 80 27.40 17.02 12.55
N LEU A 81 26.85 17.63 13.61
CA LEU A 81 25.58 17.22 14.21
C LEU A 81 24.41 17.42 13.27
N LYS A 82 24.36 18.56 12.55
CA LYS A 82 23.36 18.83 11.51
C LYS A 82 23.40 17.76 10.42
N ILE A 83 24.58 17.46 9.88
CA ILE A 83 24.73 16.44 8.82
C ILE A 83 24.28 15.06 9.32
N ARG A 84 24.64 14.72 10.56
CA ARG A 84 24.20 13.46 11.19
C ARG A 84 22.67 13.40 11.37
N SER A 85 22.06 14.50 11.80
CA SER A 85 20.60 14.61 11.97
C SER A 85 19.90 14.44 10.62
N LYS A 86 20.38 15.13 9.58
CA LYS A 86 19.86 15.00 8.21
C LYS A 86 19.93 13.56 7.70
N SER A 87 21.06 12.89 7.88
CA SER A 87 21.20 11.48 7.50
C SER A 87 20.24 10.56 8.27
N LEU A 88 19.95 10.86 9.54
CA LEU A 88 18.99 10.11 10.34
C LEU A 88 17.56 10.31 9.81
N THR A 89 17.20 11.53 9.42
CA THR A 89 15.92 11.83 8.76
C THR A 89 15.75 11.02 7.48
N ASP A 90 16.74 11.07 6.58
CA ASP A 90 16.70 10.34 5.30
C ASP A 90 16.57 8.81 5.52
N ARG A 91 17.26 8.28 6.54
CA ARG A 91 17.17 6.86 6.88
C ARG A 91 15.81 6.50 7.46
N LEU A 92 15.28 7.33 8.35
CA LEU A 92 13.97 7.12 8.96
C LEU A 92 12.85 7.15 7.91
N ASP A 93 12.91 8.06 6.94
CA ASP A 93 11.95 8.09 5.82
C ASP A 93 12.00 6.81 4.98
N ASN A 94 13.21 6.29 4.72
CA ASN A 94 13.38 5.00 4.02
C ASN A 94 12.81 3.83 4.84
N GLU A 95 13.04 3.79 6.15
CA GLU A 95 12.50 2.75 7.04
C GLU A 95 10.97 2.82 7.15
N ILE A 96 10.39 4.03 7.24
CA ILE A 96 8.93 4.26 7.22
C ILE A 96 8.33 3.72 5.92
N ASN A 97 8.91 4.10 4.78
CA ASN A 97 8.43 3.65 3.47
C ASN A 97 8.51 2.13 3.31
N LEU A 98 9.59 1.52 3.80
CA LEU A 98 9.73 0.07 3.82
C LEU A 98 8.65 -0.58 4.70
N ALA A 99 8.44 -0.07 5.92
CA ALA A 99 7.41 -0.58 6.82
C ALA A 99 6.01 -0.50 6.20
N PHE A 100 5.66 0.63 5.59
CA PHE A 100 4.40 0.78 4.86
C PHE A 100 4.27 -0.21 3.71
N ASN A 101 5.31 -0.39 2.90
CA ASN A 101 5.29 -1.35 1.79
C ASN A 101 5.12 -2.79 2.27
N LEU A 102 5.77 -3.18 3.37
CA LEU A 102 5.62 -4.51 3.97
C LEU A 102 4.21 -4.73 4.51
N VAL A 103 3.63 -3.74 5.19
CA VAL A 103 2.25 -3.80 5.70
C VAL A 103 1.25 -3.87 4.54
N ASN A 104 1.42 -3.05 3.51
CA ASN A 104 0.59 -3.08 2.30
C ASN A 104 0.72 -4.41 1.54
N GLN A 105 1.91 -5.02 1.53
CA GLN A 105 2.10 -6.36 0.96
C GLN A 105 1.33 -7.41 1.76
N GLY A 106 1.35 -7.34 3.09
CA GLY A 106 0.54 -8.19 3.97
C GLY A 106 -0.96 -8.04 3.68
N PHE A 107 -1.46 -6.81 3.63
CA PHE A 107 -2.84 -6.53 3.26
C PHE A 107 -3.17 -7.02 1.85
N GLY A 108 -2.29 -6.84 0.87
CA GLY A 108 -2.46 -7.32 -0.50
C GLY A 108 -2.57 -8.85 -0.57
N ARG A 109 -1.77 -9.57 0.21
CA ARG A 109 -1.85 -11.04 0.30
C ARG A 109 -3.16 -11.49 0.94
N ASN A 110 -3.59 -10.83 2.02
CA ASN A 110 -4.87 -11.11 2.66
C ASN A 110 -6.04 -10.82 1.71
N ALA A 111 -6.03 -9.67 1.04
CA ALA A 111 -7.02 -9.30 0.04
C ALA A 111 -7.03 -10.25 -1.18
N GLN A 112 -5.87 -10.76 -1.61
CA GLN A 112 -5.79 -11.79 -2.65
C GLN A 112 -6.44 -13.09 -2.18
N SER A 113 -6.21 -13.51 -0.93
CA SER A 113 -6.83 -14.71 -0.37
C SER A 113 -8.35 -14.54 -0.20
N ASP A 114 -8.79 -13.37 0.22
CA ASP A 114 -10.21 -13.01 0.33
C ASP A 114 -10.88 -12.98 -1.05
N SER A 115 -10.21 -12.40 -2.05
CA SER A 115 -10.67 -12.45 -3.45
C SER A 115 -10.79 -13.88 -3.98
N ALA A 116 -9.91 -14.80 -3.57
CA ALA A 116 -10.02 -16.20 -3.93
C ALA A 116 -11.23 -16.86 -3.26
N MET A 117 -11.49 -16.57 -1.98
CA MET A 117 -12.70 -17.04 -1.28
C MET A 117 -13.98 -16.48 -1.91
N MET A 118 -14.01 -15.19 -2.25
CA MET A 118 -15.14 -14.54 -2.91
C MET A 118 -15.45 -15.21 -4.26
N LYS A 119 -14.42 -15.56 -5.03
CA LYS A 119 -14.58 -16.32 -6.28
C LYS A 119 -15.18 -17.70 -6.03
N THR A 120 -14.72 -18.41 -5.01
CA THR A 120 -15.27 -19.73 -4.66
C THR A 120 -16.74 -19.64 -4.28
N ILE A 121 -17.13 -18.69 -3.43
CA ILE A 121 -18.54 -18.47 -3.05
C ILE A 121 -19.36 -18.17 -4.30
N GLY A 122 -18.87 -17.31 -5.20
CA GLY A 122 -19.55 -17.00 -6.46
C GLY A 122 -19.76 -18.22 -7.34
N VAL A 123 -18.77 -19.12 -7.44
CA VAL A 123 -18.89 -20.40 -8.17
C VAL A 123 -19.94 -21.30 -7.53
N VAL A 124 -19.95 -21.43 -6.20
CA VAL A 124 -20.95 -22.23 -5.47
C VAL A 124 -22.36 -21.67 -5.71
N SER A 125 -22.54 -20.35 -5.62
CA SER A 125 -23.83 -19.70 -5.91
C SER A 125 -24.28 -19.93 -7.35
N LEU A 126 -23.38 -19.84 -8.34
CA LEU A 126 -23.68 -20.09 -9.75
C LEU A 126 -24.17 -21.52 -10.02
N VAL A 127 -23.70 -22.50 -9.26
CA VAL A 127 -24.16 -23.90 -9.37
C VAL A 127 -25.49 -24.09 -8.64
N TYR A 128 -25.66 -23.48 -7.47
CA TYR A 128 -26.83 -23.67 -6.64
C TYR A 128 -28.08 -23.01 -7.22
N LEU A 129 -27.95 -21.80 -7.78
CA LEU A 129 -29.06 -20.98 -8.31
C LEU A 129 -29.91 -21.71 -9.37
N PRO A 130 -29.34 -22.32 -10.44
CA PRO A 130 -30.13 -23.09 -11.40
C PRO A 130 -30.71 -24.38 -10.77
N GLY A 131 -29.98 -25.03 -9.86
CA GLY A 131 -30.46 -26.23 -9.16
C GLY A 131 -31.70 -25.94 -8.29
N THR A 132 -31.67 -24.84 -7.53
CA THR A 132 -32.81 -24.40 -6.71
C THR A 132 -33.99 -23.96 -7.56
N PHE A 133 -33.76 -23.26 -8.67
CA PHE A 133 -34.83 -22.86 -9.60
C PHE A 133 -35.58 -24.07 -10.15
N VAL A 134 -34.84 -25.08 -10.62
CA VAL A 134 -35.45 -26.31 -11.12
C VAL A 134 -36.15 -27.07 -9.99
N SER A 135 -35.55 -27.19 -8.81
CA SER A 135 -36.21 -27.80 -7.65
C SER A 135 -37.53 -27.11 -7.27
N GLY A 136 -37.60 -25.77 -7.38
CA GLY A 136 -38.82 -25.01 -7.10
C GLY A 136 -39.92 -25.24 -8.14
N ILE A 137 -39.57 -25.31 -9.43
CA ILE A 137 -40.53 -25.63 -10.50
C ILE A 137 -41.11 -27.03 -10.33
N PHE A 138 -40.25 -28.02 -10.07
CA PHE A 138 -40.70 -29.41 -9.89
C PHE A 138 -41.42 -29.62 -8.55
N GLY A 139 -41.09 -28.85 -7.51
CA GLY A 139 -41.72 -28.93 -6.19
C GLY A 139 -43.10 -28.27 -6.10
N THR A 140 -43.48 -27.38 -7.04
CA THR A 140 -44.75 -26.64 -6.96
C THR A 140 -45.87 -27.21 -7.82
N ASN A 141 -45.61 -27.84 -8.98
CA ASN A 141 -46.70 -28.24 -9.89
C ASN A 141 -46.42 -29.44 -10.83
N PHE A 142 -45.32 -30.19 -10.71
CA PHE A 142 -45.00 -31.27 -11.68
C PHE A 142 -45.28 -32.71 -11.19
N PHE A 143 -45.60 -32.89 -9.91
CA PHE A 143 -46.12 -34.15 -9.38
C PHE A 143 -47.61 -34.04 -9.03
N ASP A 144 -48.41 -33.43 -9.91
CA ASP A 144 -49.85 -33.64 -9.81
C ASP A 144 -50.11 -35.11 -10.19
N TYR A 145 -50.46 -35.88 -9.17
CA TYR A 145 -50.85 -37.28 -9.26
C TYR A 145 -52.12 -37.28 -10.11
N GLN A 146 -52.00 -37.57 -11.41
CA GLN A 146 -53.16 -37.62 -12.29
C GLN A 146 -54.03 -38.78 -11.80
N SER A 147 -54.99 -38.43 -10.94
CA SER A 147 -55.93 -39.32 -10.29
C SER A 147 -56.80 -39.97 -11.36
N GLY A 148 -56.53 -41.25 -11.62
CA GLY A 148 -57.30 -42.06 -12.55
C GLY A 148 -56.73 -43.46 -12.67
N GLU A 149 -56.98 -44.26 -11.63
CA GLU A 149 -56.89 -45.73 -11.60
C GLU A 149 -55.56 -46.39 -11.20
N ALA A 150 -55.65 -46.99 -10.00
CA ALA A 150 -55.07 -48.25 -9.55
C ALA A 150 -53.55 -48.47 -9.64
N GLU A 151 -52.97 -48.53 -8.44
CA GLU A 151 -51.90 -49.46 -8.06
C GLU A 151 -50.76 -49.67 -9.05
N SER A 152 -49.71 -48.86 -8.92
CA SER A 152 -48.37 -49.40 -8.71
C SER A 152 -47.44 -48.25 -8.34
N TRP A 153 -46.23 -48.58 -7.91
CA TRP A 153 -45.11 -47.67 -7.76
C TRP A 153 -44.81 -46.88 -9.04
N GLU A 154 -45.63 -45.90 -9.39
CA GLU A 154 -45.36 -44.92 -10.45
C GLU A 154 -44.45 -43.79 -9.95
N MET A 155 -43.56 -44.13 -9.01
CA MET A 155 -42.36 -43.33 -8.89
C MET A 155 -41.44 -43.68 -10.05
N ALA A 156 -41.05 -42.65 -10.80
CA ALA A 156 -39.80 -42.58 -11.56
C ALA A 156 -39.79 -42.82 -13.09
N LYS A 157 -40.85 -42.53 -13.86
CA LYS A 157 -40.65 -42.36 -15.33
C LYS A 157 -40.24 -40.94 -15.74
N ASN A 158 -40.70 -39.91 -15.02
CA ASN A 158 -40.36 -38.51 -15.30
C ASN A 158 -39.15 -37.97 -14.53
N PHE A 159 -38.49 -38.79 -13.69
CA PHE A 159 -37.24 -38.42 -13.02
C PHE A 159 -36.11 -38.13 -14.03
N TRP A 160 -36.20 -38.71 -15.23
CA TRP A 160 -35.26 -38.42 -16.32
C TRP A 160 -35.40 -36.98 -16.85
N LEU A 161 -36.60 -36.38 -16.79
CA LEU A 161 -36.83 -35.00 -17.24
C LEU A 161 -36.13 -33.99 -16.33
N TYR A 162 -36.02 -34.28 -15.03
CA TYR A 162 -35.22 -33.47 -14.10
C TYR A 162 -33.77 -33.36 -14.58
N TRP A 163 -33.13 -34.50 -14.88
CA TRP A 163 -31.76 -34.52 -15.42
C TRP A 163 -31.68 -33.90 -16.83
N ALA A 164 -32.70 -34.11 -17.68
CA ALA A 164 -32.74 -33.56 -19.03
C ALA A 164 -32.81 -32.02 -19.07
N VAL A 165 -33.39 -31.37 -18.05
CA VAL A 165 -33.52 -29.90 -17.98
C VAL A 165 -32.44 -29.27 -17.11
N THR A 166 -32.10 -29.87 -15.96
CA THR A 166 -31.08 -29.33 -15.04
C THR A 166 -29.68 -29.30 -15.66
N LEU A 167 -29.30 -30.36 -16.38
CA LEU A 167 -27.95 -30.53 -16.93
C LEU A 167 -27.62 -29.52 -18.05
N PRO A 168 -28.49 -29.27 -19.06
CA PRO A 168 -28.23 -28.21 -20.03
C PRO A 168 -28.35 -26.81 -19.43
N LEU A 169 -29.23 -26.58 -18.44
CA LEU A 169 -29.35 -25.28 -17.79
C LEU A 169 -28.09 -24.94 -16.98
N THR A 170 -27.56 -25.90 -16.21
CA THR A 170 -26.29 -25.75 -15.49
C THR A 170 -25.12 -25.56 -16.46
N LEU A 171 -25.06 -26.35 -17.55
CA LEU A 171 -24.05 -26.18 -18.60
C LEU A 171 -24.13 -24.78 -19.23
N ALA A 172 -25.33 -24.28 -19.53
CA ALA A 172 -25.52 -22.94 -20.09
C ALA A 172 -25.03 -21.84 -19.14
N THR A 173 -25.35 -21.91 -17.84
CA THR A 173 -24.81 -20.96 -16.84
C THR A 173 -23.29 -20.99 -16.75
N VAL A 174 -22.68 -22.17 -16.78
CA VAL A 174 -21.21 -22.32 -16.74
C VAL A 174 -20.57 -21.79 -18.04
N VAL A 175 -21.18 -22.06 -19.20
CA VAL A 175 -20.70 -21.59 -20.51
C VAL A 175 -20.79 -20.07 -20.63
N VAL A 176 -21.89 -19.45 -20.19
CA VAL A 176 -22.04 -17.99 -20.17
C VAL A 176 -20.99 -17.35 -19.26
N TRP A 177 -20.75 -17.92 -18.07
CA TRP A 177 -19.69 -17.46 -17.16
C TRP A 177 -18.29 -17.62 -17.75
N ALA A 178 -17.99 -18.78 -18.36
CA ALA A 178 -16.71 -19.05 -18.98
C ALA A 178 -16.43 -18.11 -20.17
N LEU A 179 -17.42 -17.89 -21.04
CA LEU A 179 -17.32 -16.96 -22.15
C LEU A 179 -17.11 -15.51 -21.67
N TRP A 180 -17.82 -15.09 -20.61
CA TRP A 180 -17.63 -13.77 -20.01
C TRP A 180 -16.22 -13.60 -19.42
N HIS A 181 -15.75 -14.59 -18.66
CA HIS A 181 -14.42 -14.59 -18.08
C HIS A 181 -13.31 -14.58 -19.16
N TYR A 182 -13.48 -15.36 -20.24
CA TYR A 182 -12.54 -15.42 -21.36
C TYR A 182 -12.53 -14.14 -22.22
N ARG A 183 -13.69 -13.50 -22.40
CA ARG A 183 -13.79 -12.19 -23.08
C ARG A 183 -13.13 -11.07 -22.27
N LEU A 184 -13.19 -11.12 -20.93
CA LEU A 184 -12.55 -10.14 -20.04
C LEU A 184 -11.02 -10.28 -19.97
N THR A 185 -10.48 -11.50 -20.02
CA THR A 185 -9.02 -11.73 -20.04
C THR A 185 -8.40 -11.25 -21.36
N LEU A 186 -9.07 -11.43 -22.50
CA LEU A 186 -8.59 -10.94 -23.80
C LEU A 186 -8.60 -9.40 -23.91
N LYS A 187 -9.62 -8.72 -23.36
CA LYS A 187 -9.69 -7.24 -23.38
C LYS A 187 -8.59 -6.56 -22.55
N LYS A 188 -8.12 -7.19 -21.46
CA LYS A 188 -7.03 -6.64 -20.63
C LYS A 188 -5.68 -6.59 -21.35
N GLY A 189 -5.41 -7.53 -22.27
CA GLY A 189 -4.19 -7.52 -23.09
C GLY A 189 -4.15 -6.35 -24.08
N TYR A 190 -5.29 -6.01 -24.66
CA TYR A 190 -5.40 -4.93 -25.65
C TYR A 190 -5.23 -3.53 -25.05
N TRP A 191 -5.71 -3.31 -23.82
CA TRP A 191 -5.55 -2.02 -23.12
C TRP A 191 -4.13 -1.79 -22.57
N LYS A 192 -3.44 -2.85 -22.11
CA LYS A 192 -2.07 -2.75 -21.58
C LYS A 192 -1.03 -2.42 -22.68
N GLY A 193 -1.28 -2.83 -23.92
CA GLY A 193 -0.47 -2.44 -25.07
C GLY A 193 -0.59 -0.95 -25.45
N LYS A 194 -1.80 -0.38 -25.35
CA LYS A 194 -2.06 1.01 -25.76
C LYS A 194 -1.50 2.06 -24.79
N SER A 195 -1.44 1.74 -23.49
CA SER A 195 -0.84 2.63 -22.46
C SER A 195 0.68 2.73 -22.59
N LYS A 196 1.38 1.63 -22.92
CA LYS A 196 2.84 1.63 -23.08
C LYS A 196 3.32 2.40 -24.32
N VAL A 197 2.47 2.52 -25.35
CA VAL A 197 2.75 3.29 -26.56
C VAL A 197 2.53 4.79 -26.33
N LYS A 198 1.55 5.17 -25.50
CA LYS A 198 1.27 6.60 -25.23
C LYS A 198 2.33 7.26 -24.34
N GLY A 199 2.88 6.55 -23.34
CA GLY A 199 3.91 7.09 -22.45
C GLY A 199 5.32 7.20 -23.05
N LYS A 200 5.55 6.74 -24.29
CA LYS A 200 6.86 6.82 -24.96
C LYS A 200 6.92 7.92 -26.03
N ASN A 201 5.80 8.57 -26.32
CA ASN A 201 5.68 9.57 -27.38
C ASN A 201 5.48 11.01 -26.85
N GLU A 202 5.57 11.20 -25.54
CA GLU A 202 5.40 12.50 -24.87
C GLU A 202 6.70 12.92 -24.14
N ASP A 203 7.87 12.69 -24.74
CA ASP A 203 9.08 13.45 -24.40
C ASP A 203 9.07 14.75 -25.24
N PRO A 204 8.70 15.91 -24.68
CA PRO A 204 8.87 17.17 -25.37
C PRO A 204 10.36 17.46 -25.50
N MET A 205 10.81 17.54 -26.75
CA MET A 205 11.92 18.44 -27.11
C MET A 205 11.63 19.80 -26.48
N GLU A 206 12.49 20.24 -25.55
CA GLU A 206 12.82 21.63 -25.26
C GLU A 206 13.43 21.71 -23.87
N LYS A 207 14.76 21.88 -23.81
CA LYS A 207 15.44 23.00 -23.13
C LYS A 207 16.84 23.13 -23.74
N VAL A 208 16.94 24.05 -24.69
CA VAL A 208 18.20 24.72 -25.05
C VAL A 208 18.50 25.74 -23.96
#